data_AF-A0A7X1E8X3-F1
#
_entry.id   AF-A0A7X1E8X3-F1
#
_cell.length_a   1.000
_cell.length_b   1.000
_cell.length_c   1.000
_cell.angle_alpha   90.00
_cell.angle_beta   90.00
_cell.angle_gamma   90.00
#
_symmetry.space_group_name_H-M   'P 1'
#
loop_
_entity.id
_entity.type
_entity.pdbx_description
1 polymer ?
#
loop_
_entity_poly.entity_id
_entity_poly.type
_entity_poly.pdbx_seq_one_letter_code
_entity_poly.pdbx_strand_id
1 'polypeptide(L)'
;MLIFTNDVATANALERADARVKAIAWQDPLTFGRLVSGNDLDAFASARSFAYAASHWDEDNVVEEDFKLRHADLQQGFASEDKVYLLFGGSLADQFGLSQILGWLSERPIAEQAKGHLVQVDGDLSVFSEGALLEIVKTAERIPANMHAVYAITWDAIAGCDPKQVEDAMDRARSAELSSLATALERWLQELPSLENGLSISQMQVLDAVRLGIRDPRSLRSEVERTEKNVFRIDWEFWQILDALCSEPEPLLSLESGAAFLCPPRDLAFEAFEAQRLDLTERGLAVLEGRSNYLSGSFPERWWGGTKIDAESPFFWDYATRKVVGPNAS
;
A
#
# COMPACT_ATOMS: atom_id res chain seq x y z
N MET A 1 20.94 -13.62 -14.16
CA MET A 1 20.73 -13.21 -12.75
C MET A 1 19.25 -12.93 -12.58
N LEU A 2 18.58 -13.59 -11.62
CA LEU A 2 17.16 -13.41 -11.38
C LEU A 2 16.95 -12.38 -10.27
N ILE A 3 16.18 -11.32 -10.56
CA ILE A 3 15.91 -10.23 -9.62
C ILE A 3 14.40 -10.04 -9.49
N PHE A 4 13.87 -10.01 -8.28
CA PHE A 4 12.54 -9.48 -7.99
C PHE A 4 12.68 -8.07 -7.44
N THR A 5 11.90 -7.13 -7.96
CA THR A 5 11.91 -5.73 -7.52
C THR A 5 10.50 -5.18 -7.40
N ASN A 6 10.34 -3.90 -7.07
CA ASN A 6 9.07 -3.32 -6.66
C ASN A 6 8.11 -3.03 -7.82
N ASP A 7 8.61 -2.51 -8.95
CA ASP A 7 7.79 -2.06 -10.06
C ASP A 7 8.38 -2.40 -11.44
N VAL A 8 7.53 -2.25 -12.45
CA VAL A 8 7.87 -2.54 -13.85
C VAL A 8 8.96 -1.60 -14.39
N ALA A 9 9.00 -0.34 -13.94
CA ALA A 9 9.99 0.62 -14.40
C ALA A 9 11.41 0.21 -13.97
N THR A 10 11.56 -0.20 -12.72
CA THR A 10 12.80 -0.68 -12.12
C THR A 10 13.23 -2.01 -12.73
N ALA A 11 12.29 -2.94 -12.93
CA ALA A 11 12.57 -4.21 -13.62
C ALA A 11 13.12 -3.95 -15.04
N ASN A 12 12.44 -3.11 -15.82
CA ASN A 12 12.87 -2.76 -17.17
C ASN A 12 14.23 -2.05 -17.18
N ALA A 13 14.51 -1.18 -16.20
CA ALA A 13 15.81 -0.52 -16.07
C ALA A 13 16.94 -1.52 -15.82
N LEU A 14 16.71 -2.53 -14.98
CA LEU A 14 17.67 -3.60 -14.69
C LEU A 14 17.97 -4.47 -15.92
N GLU A 15 16.95 -4.82 -16.71
CA GLU A 15 17.13 -5.62 -17.93
C GLU A 15 17.84 -4.85 -19.04
N ARG A 16 17.59 -3.55 -19.17
CA ARG A 16 18.34 -2.68 -20.10
C ARG A 16 19.81 -2.52 -19.71
N ALA A 17 20.12 -2.54 -18.41
CA ALA A 17 21.50 -2.45 -17.92
C ALA A 17 22.34 -3.68 -18.30
N ASP A 18 21.76 -4.88 -18.34
CA ASP A 18 22.45 -6.11 -18.74
C ASP A 18 21.47 -7.19 -19.24
N ALA A 19 21.62 -7.60 -20.50
CA ALA A 19 20.75 -8.59 -21.16
C ALA A 19 20.75 -10.00 -20.51
N ARG A 20 21.63 -10.27 -19.54
CA ARG A 20 21.67 -11.53 -18.76
C ARG A 20 20.83 -11.45 -17.48
N VAL A 21 20.29 -10.28 -17.17
CA VAL A 21 19.35 -10.07 -16.07
C VAL A 21 17.96 -10.48 -16.53
N LYS A 22 17.26 -11.26 -15.70
CA LYS A 22 15.81 -11.43 -15.74
C LYS A 22 15.27 -10.71 -14.51
N ALA A 23 14.54 -9.61 -14.70
CA ALA A 23 13.97 -8.84 -13.60
C ALA A 23 12.45 -8.92 -13.62
N ILE A 24 11.85 -9.16 -12.46
CA ILE A 24 10.41 -9.35 -12.31
C ILE A 24 9.89 -8.32 -11.31
N ALA A 25 8.90 -7.54 -11.73
CA ALA A 25 8.22 -6.59 -10.87
C ALA A 25 7.24 -7.30 -9.94
N TRP A 26 7.34 -7.05 -8.64
CA TRP A 26 6.41 -7.50 -7.61
C TRP A 26 5.34 -6.44 -7.34
N GLN A 27 4.77 -5.90 -8.42
CA GLN A 27 3.87 -4.76 -8.36
C GLN A 27 2.43 -5.21 -8.04
N ASP A 28 1.95 -4.84 -6.86
CA ASP A 28 0.54 -4.89 -6.44
C ASP A 28 0.32 -3.81 -5.38
N PRO A 29 -0.66 -2.89 -5.49
CA PRO A 29 -0.96 -1.93 -4.44
C PRO A 29 -1.71 -2.66 -3.32
N LEU A 30 -0.95 -3.14 -2.33
CA LEU A 30 -1.45 -3.92 -1.19
C LEU A 30 -2.19 -3.07 -0.13
N THR A 31 -2.39 -1.78 -0.42
CA THR A 31 -3.07 -0.79 0.41
C THR A 31 -4.54 -0.58 0.08
N PHE A 32 -5.07 -1.28 -0.93
CA PHE A 32 -6.49 -1.27 -1.27
C PHE A 32 -7.05 -2.69 -1.39
N GLY A 33 -8.37 -2.79 -1.18
CA GLY A 33 -9.07 -4.06 -1.23
C GLY A 33 -8.72 -4.97 -0.06
N ARG A 34 -9.42 -6.09 0.03
CA ARG A 34 -9.16 -7.09 1.07
C ARG A 34 -7.85 -7.81 0.76
N LEU A 35 -6.97 -7.88 1.74
CA LEU A 35 -5.88 -8.85 1.76
C LEU A 35 -6.36 -10.15 2.42
N VAL A 36 -5.92 -11.28 1.90
CA VAL A 36 -6.23 -12.60 2.46
C VAL A 36 -4.97 -13.19 3.06
N SER A 37 -5.09 -13.70 4.28
CA SER A 37 -3.98 -14.35 4.99
C SER A 37 -3.65 -15.71 4.40
N GLY A 38 -2.46 -16.19 4.72
CA GLY A 38 -1.92 -17.45 4.23
C GLY A 38 -0.88 -17.28 3.14
N ASN A 39 -0.28 -18.41 2.77
CA ASN A 39 0.88 -18.49 1.87
C ASN A 39 0.57 -19.19 0.54
N ASP A 40 -0.72 -19.37 0.23
CA ASP A 40 -1.17 -19.79 -1.09
C ASP A 40 -1.25 -18.55 -2.01
N LEU A 41 -0.19 -18.36 -2.80
CA LEU A 41 -0.06 -17.23 -3.72
C LEU A 41 -1.13 -17.25 -4.83
N ASP A 42 -1.64 -18.41 -5.24
CA ASP A 42 -2.64 -18.50 -6.29
C ASP A 42 -4.03 -18.17 -5.75
N ALA A 43 -4.35 -18.65 -4.54
CA ALA A 43 -5.55 -18.22 -3.83
C ALA A 43 -5.50 -16.71 -3.54
N PHE A 44 -4.33 -16.18 -3.20
CA PHE A 44 -4.13 -14.74 -3.06
C PHE A 44 -4.39 -14.01 -4.38
N ALA A 45 -3.84 -14.47 -5.51
CA ALA A 45 -4.07 -13.86 -6.83
C ALA A 45 -5.56 -13.79 -7.18
N SER A 46 -6.30 -14.87 -6.94
CA SER A 46 -7.75 -14.90 -7.16
C SER A 46 -8.51 -13.95 -6.22
N ALA A 47 -8.13 -13.89 -4.94
CA ALA A 47 -8.73 -12.91 -4.02
C ALA A 47 -8.48 -11.46 -4.45
N ARG A 48 -7.28 -11.18 -4.98
CA ARG A 48 -6.92 -9.85 -5.50
C ARG A 48 -7.69 -9.48 -6.75
N SER A 49 -7.90 -10.40 -7.69
CA SER A 49 -8.66 -10.10 -8.92
C SER A 49 -10.07 -9.60 -8.60
N PHE A 50 -10.74 -10.14 -7.56
CA PHE A 50 -12.02 -9.60 -7.08
C PHE A 50 -11.92 -8.16 -6.56
N ALA A 51 -10.83 -7.80 -5.89
CA ALA A 51 -10.61 -6.43 -5.43
C ALA A 51 -10.42 -5.46 -6.59
N TYR A 52 -9.61 -5.83 -7.59
CA TYR A 52 -9.45 -5.02 -8.81
C TYR A 52 -10.75 -4.88 -9.59
N ALA A 53 -11.51 -5.97 -9.74
CA ALA A 53 -12.82 -5.95 -10.41
C ALA A 53 -13.81 -5.04 -9.67
N ALA A 54 -13.86 -5.09 -8.34
CA ALA A 54 -14.72 -4.23 -7.53
C ALA A 54 -14.37 -2.73 -7.66
N SER A 55 -13.10 -2.42 -7.94
CA SER A 55 -12.63 -1.05 -8.20
C SER A 55 -12.67 -0.66 -9.68
N HIS A 56 -13.08 -1.56 -10.58
CA HIS A 56 -13.02 -1.39 -12.04
C HIS A 56 -11.60 -1.13 -12.57
N TRP A 57 -10.58 -1.72 -11.95
CA TRP A 57 -9.18 -1.54 -12.35
C TRP A 57 -8.63 -2.69 -13.21
N ASP A 58 -9.45 -3.69 -13.52
CA ASP A 58 -9.09 -4.83 -14.37
C ASP A 58 -10.13 -4.99 -15.49
N GLU A 59 -10.10 -4.07 -16.46
CA GLU A 59 -11.06 -4.06 -17.57
C GLU A 59 -10.96 -5.32 -18.44
N ASP A 60 -9.73 -5.83 -18.63
CA ASP A 60 -9.44 -6.98 -19.47
C ASP A 60 -9.50 -8.32 -18.72
N ASN A 61 -9.74 -8.31 -17.40
CA ASN A 61 -9.78 -9.49 -16.52
C ASN A 61 -8.49 -10.33 -16.55
N VAL A 62 -7.33 -9.67 -16.59
CA VAL A 62 -6.01 -10.30 -16.73
C VAL A 62 -5.21 -10.34 -15.42
N VAL A 63 -5.60 -9.58 -14.39
CA VAL A 63 -4.82 -9.42 -13.16
C VAL A 63 -4.55 -10.76 -12.47
N GLU A 64 -5.54 -11.66 -12.45
CA GLU A 64 -5.36 -12.99 -11.82
C GLU A 64 -4.28 -13.81 -12.53
N GLU A 65 -4.29 -13.83 -13.86
CA GLU A 65 -3.34 -14.59 -14.67
C GLU A 65 -1.94 -14.00 -14.56
N ASP A 66 -1.80 -12.67 -14.64
CA ASP A 66 -0.53 -11.96 -14.48
C ASP A 66 0.11 -12.23 -13.11
N PHE A 67 -0.70 -12.21 -12.04
CA PHE A 67 -0.21 -12.54 -10.71
C PHE A 67 0.23 -14.00 -10.60
N LYS A 68 -0.53 -14.95 -11.14
CA LYS A 68 -0.13 -16.37 -11.15
C LYS A 68 1.16 -16.61 -11.94
N LEU A 69 1.34 -15.95 -13.09
CA LEU A 69 2.57 -16.04 -13.87
C LEU A 69 3.78 -15.53 -13.07
N ARG A 70 3.65 -14.37 -12.43
CA ARG A 70 4.68 -13.81 -11.54
C ARG A 70 4.97 -14.71 -10.34
N HIS A 71 3.95 -15.33 -9.74
CA HIS A 71 4.10 -16.27 -8.63
C HIS A 71 4.83 -17.55 -9.06
N ALA A 72 4.51 -18.08 -10.24
CA ALA A 72 5.19 -19.23 -10.82
C ALA A 72 6.68 -18.94 -11.06
N ASP A 73 7.02 -17.74 -11.54
CA ASP A 73 8.42 -17.33 -11.67
C ASP A 73 9.16 -17.27 -10.32
N LEU A 74 8.50 -16.79 -9.25
CA LEU A 74 9.07 -16.80 -7.89
C LEU A 74 9.34 -18.23 -7.42
N GLN A 75 8.33 -19.09 -7.52
CA GLN A 75 8.43 -20.49 -7.14
C GLN A 75 9.55 -21.20 -7.91
N GLN A 76 9.60 -21.02 -9.24
CA GLN A 76 10.64 -21.61 -10.08
C GLN A 76 12.03 -21.09 -9.73
N GLY A 77 12.16 -19.78 -9.46
CA GLY A 77 13.41 -19.15 -9.04
C GLY A 77 13.99 -19.81 -7.79
N PHE A 78 13.17 -19.95 -6.73
CA PHE A 78 13.62 -20.56 -5.47
C PHE A 78 13.73 -22.09 -5.51
N ALA A 79 13.04 -22.77 -6.43
CA ALA A 79 13.23 -24.19 -6.71
C ALA A 79 14.54 -24.48 -7.46
N SER A 80 15.08 -23.53 -8.22
CA SER A 80 16.35 -23.67 -8.97
C SER A 80 17.58 -23.67 -8.05
N GLU A 81 18.75 -24.11 -8.53
CA GLU A 81 20.00 -24.05 -7.76
C GLU A 81 20.63 -22.63 -7.70
N ASP A 82 20.07 -21.66 -8.43
CA ASP A 82 20.61 -20.32 -8.54
C ASP A 82 20.22 -19.40 -7.38
N LYS A 83 21.01 -18.35 -7.18
CA LYS A 83 20.67 -17.27 -6.24
C LYS A 83 19.51 -16.44 -6.78
N VAL A 84 18.61 -16.06 -5.89
CA VAL A 84 17.50 -15.14 -6.18
C VAL A 84 17.76 -13.83 -5.46
N TYR A 85 17.70 -12.71 -6.18
CA TYR A 85 17.98 -11.37 -5.66
C TYR A 85 16.67 -10.61 -5.47
N LEU A 86 16.55 -9.90 -4.36
CA LEU A 86 15.43 -9.01 -4.03
C LEU A 86 15.97 -7.58 -3.92
N LEU A 87 15.38 -6.65 -4.68
CA LEU A 87 15.70 -5.21 -4.65
C LEU A 87 14.45 -4.42 -4.33
N PHE A 88 14.38 -3.86 -3.12
CA PHE A 88 13.21 -3.13 -2.65
C PHE A 88 13.60 -1.82 -1.98
N GLY A 89 12.76 -0.80 -2.14
CA GLY A 89 12.93 0.49 -1.46
C GLY A 89 12.41 0.47 -0.02
N GLY A 90 12.28 1.67 0.56
CA GLY A 90 11.77 1.88 1.91
C GLY A 90 10.28 2.22 1.99
N SER A 91 9.55 2.26 0.85
CA SER A 91 8.14 2.65 0.82
C SER A 91 7.23 1.62 1.47
N LEU A 92 5.98 2.00 1.78
CA LEU A 92 5.01 1.05 2.29
C LEU A 92 4.78 -0.12 1.31
N ALA A 93 4.61 0.20 0.02
CA ALA A 93 4.39 -0.78 -1.03
C ALA A 93 5.56 -1.77 -1.13
N ASP A 94 6.80 -1.27 -1.06
CA ASP A 94 8.00 -2.10 -1.04
C ASP A 94 7.99 -3.08 0.14
N GLN A 95 7.72 -2.56 1.35
CA GLN A 95 7.76 -3.38 2.56
C GLN A 95 6.63 -4.41 2.58
N PHE A 96 5.45 -4.09 2.06
CA PHE A 96 4.34 -5.04 1.97
C PHE A 96 4.59 -6.13 0.93
N GLY A 97 5.12 -5.76 -0.24
CA GLY A 97 5.54 -6.73 -1.26
C GLY A 97 6.62 -7.67 -0.72
N LEU A 98 7.60 -7.12 0.00
CA LEU A 98 8.64 -7.91 0.66
C LEU A 98 8.08 -8.81 1.78
N SER A 99 7.10 -8.33 2.56
CA SER A 99 6.38 -9.14 3.55
C SER A 99 5.71 -10.35 2.93
N GLN A 100 5.06 -10.19 1.78
CA GLN A 100 4.45 -11.31 1.07
C GLN A 100 5.48 -12.34 0.60
N ILE A 101 6.55 -11.89 -0.07
CA ILE A 101 7.61 -12.78 -0.57
C ILE A 101 8.28 -13.54 0.58
N LEU A 102 8.66 -12.83 1.66
CA LEU A 102 9.38 -13.44 2.77
C LEU A 102 8.46 -14.25 3.69
N GLY A 103 7.18 -13.89 3.79
CA GLY A 103 6.15 -14.71 4.42
C GLY A 103 6.01 -16.06 3.71
N TRP A 104 5.82 -16.04 2.39
CA TRP A 104 5.78 -17.25 1.57
C TRP A 104 7.06 -18.09 1.67
N LEU A 105 8.23 -17.43 1.64
CA LEU A 105 9.53 -18.10 1.70
C LEU A 105 9.81 -18.70 3.09
N SER A 106 9.24 -18.14 4.16
CA SER A 106 9.44 -18.62 5.54
C SER A 106 8.93 -20.05 5.77
N GLU A 107 7.96 -20.51 4.96
CA GLU A 107 7.42 -21.88 4.99
C GLU A 107 8.18 -22.87 4.09
N ARG A 108 9.18 -22.40 3.35
CA ARG A 108 9.98 -23.23 2.45
C ARG A 108 11.13 -23.90 3.17
N PRO A 109 11.69 -25.00 2.64
CA PRO A 109 12.90 -25.61 3.20
C PRO A 109 14.03 -24.59 3.38
N ILE A 110 14.82 -24.73 4.46
CA ILE A 110 15.95 -23.84 4.76
C ILE A 110 16.93 -23.72 3.58
N ALA A 111 17.07 -24.78 2.77
CA ALA A 111 17.90 -24.78 1.58
C ALA A 111 17.39 -23.81 0.49
N GLU A 112 16.08 -23.63 0.35
CA GLU A 112 15.49 -22.65 -0.56
C GLU A 112 15.60 -21.24 0.01
N GLN A 113 15.30 -21.05 1.30
CA GLN A 113 15.48 -19.76 1.99
C GLN A 113 16.92 -19.22 1.85
N ALA A 114 17.91 -20.11 1.91
CA ALA A 114 19.33 -19.78 1.78
C ALA A 114 19.73 -19.14 0.44
N LYS A 115 18.90 -19.27 -0.61
CA LYS A 115 19.16 -18.73 -1.95
C LYS A 115 18.83 -17.25 -2.05
N GLY A 116 17.95 -16.75 -1.18
CA GLY A 116 17.50 -15.37 -1.16
C GLY A 116 18.61 -14.41 -0.74
N HIS A 117 18.86 -13.40 -1.57
CA HIS A 117 19.72 -12.27 -1.26
C HIS A 117 18.90 -10.98 -1.39
N LEU A 118 19.03 -10.08 -0.42
CA LEU A 118 18.25 -8.84 -0.36
C LEU A 118 19.19 -7.65 -0.27
N VAL A 119 18.82 -6.60 -1.00
CA VAL A 119 19.27 -5.24 -0.75
C VAL A 119 18.03 -4.37 -0.57
N GLN A 120 18.01 -3.64 0.55
CA GLN A 120 17.01 -2.60 0.78
C GLN A 120 17.68 -1.25 0.58
N VAL A 121 17.03 -0.38 -0.16
CA VAL A 121 17.52 0.99 -0.39
C VAL A 121 16.66 1.96 0.40
N ASP A 122 17.30 2.90 1.08
CA ASP A 122 16.60 4.01 1.71
C ASP A 122 16.08 4.97 0.64
N GLY A 123 14.76 5.03 0.47
CA GLY A 123 14.08 5.93 -0.47
C GLY A 123 13.53 5.24 -1.71
N ASP A 124 13.26 6.04 -2.74
CA ASP A 124 12.65 5.62 -4.00
C ASP A 124 13.70 5.08 -4.97
N LEU A 125 13.46 3.89 -5.54
CA LEU A 125 14.33 3.26 -6.53
C LEU A 125 14.35 4.01 -7.87
N SER A 126 13.33 4.82 -8.17
CA SER A 126 13.21 5.58 -9.42
C SER A 126 14.32 6.64 -9.59
N VAL A 127 15.00 7.04 -8.50
CA VAL A 127 16.05 8.07 -8.54
C VAL A 127 17.39 7.53 -9.08
N PHE A 128 17.55 6.22 -9.17
CA PHE A 128 18.79 5.59 -9.61
C PHE A 128 18.78 5.33 -11.11
N SER A 129 19.90 5.63 -11.77
CA SER A 129 20.12 5.24 -13.16
C SER A 129 20.20 3.71 -13.32
N GLU A 130 19.94 3.22 -14.53
CA GLU A 130 19.96 1.79 -14.88
C GLU A 130 21.23 1.07 -14.42
N GLY A 131 22.41 1.63 -14.72
CA GLY A 131 23.68 1.05 -14.30
C GLY A 131 23.89 1.07 -12.79
N ALA A 132 23.37 2.09 -12.09
CA ALA A 132 23.49 2.19 -10.64
C ALA A 132 22.63 1.14 -9.92
N LEU A 133 21.40 0.89 -10.40
CA LEU A 133 20.53 -0.16 -9.86
C LEU A 133 21.22 -1.53 -9.91
N LEU A 134 21.88 -1.85 -11.03
CA LEU A 134 22.59 -3.13 -11.17
C LEU A 134 23.77 -3.25 -10.20
N GLU A 135 24.52 -2.17 -9.96
CA GLU A 135 25.59 -2.17 -8.96
C GLU A 135 25.06 -2.32 -7.53
N ILE A 136 23.91 -1.71 -7.22
CA ILE A 136 23.24 -1.86 -5.93
C ILE A 136 22.82 -3.31 -5.70
N VAL A 137 22.21 -3.99 -6.69
CA VAL A 137 21.83 -5.40 -6.53
C VAL A 137 23.02 -6.31 -6.24
N LYS A 138 24.21 -5.99 -6.77
CA LYS A 138 25.43 -6.76 -6.50
C LYS A 138 25.88 -6.69 -5.04
N THR A 139 25.42 -5.70 -4.27
CA THR A 139 25.69 -5.62 -2.83
C THR A 139 24.67 -6.38 -1.98
N ALA A 140 23.70 -7.08 -2.60
CA ALA A 140 22.70 -7.85 -1.87
C ALA A 140 23.35 -8.95 -1.02
N GLU A 141 22.92 -9.00 0.24
CA GLU A 141 23.41 -9.97 1.22
C GLU A 141 22.38 -11.08 1.42
N ARG A 142 22.84 -12.24 1.89
CA ARG A 142 21.93 -13.34 2.22
C ARG A 142 20.93 -12.89 3.28
N ILE A 143 19.65 -13.22 3.07
CA ILE A 143 18.58 -12.84 4.00
C ILE A 143 18.78 -13.56 5.35
N PRO A 144 18.87 -12.82 6.47
CA PRO A 144 19.00 -13.43 7.78
C PRO A 144 17.73 -14.19 8.21
N ALA A 145 17.89 -15.30 8.94
CA ALA A 145 16.77 -16.13 9.38
C ALA A 145 15.75 -15.37 10.25
N ASN A 146 16.21 -14.45 11.11
CA ASN A 146 15.34 -13.60 11.92
C ASN A 146 14.51 -12.62 11.08
N MET A 147 15.02 -12.20 9.92
CA MET A 147 14.30 -11.30 9.01
C MET A 147 13.08 -12.01 8.42
N HIS A 148 13.22 -13.25 7.95
CA HIS A 148 12.09 -14.05 7.46
C HIS A 148 10.95 -14.12 8.48
N ALA A 149 11.27 -14.36 9.75
CA ALA A 149 10.26 -14.45 10.81
C ALA A 149 9.50 -13.13 10.99
N VAL A 150 10.20 -11.98 11.04
CA VAL A 150 9.55 -10.67 11.23
C VAL A 150 8.65 -10.32 10.06
N TYR A 151 9.09 -10.54 8.82
CA TYR A 151 8.28 -10.27 7.63
C TYR A 151 7.09 -11.23 7.50
N ALA A 152 7.22 -12.50 7.89
CA ALA A 152 6.11 -13.44 7.94
C ALA A 152 5.02 -13.00 8.93
N ILE A 153 5.41 -12.65 10.17
CA ILE A 153 4.48 -12.10 11.17
C ILE A 153 3.81 -10.83 10.66
N THR A 154 4.57 -9.99 9.95
CA THR A 154 4.02 -8.77 9.35
C THR A 154 2.95 -9.10 8.31
N TRP A 155 3.23 -10.04 7.40
CA TRP A 155 2.28 -10.46 6.37
C TRP A 155 0.97 -10.97 7.00
N ASP A 156 1.08 -11.85 7.98
CA ASP A 156 -0.07 -12.38 8.70
C ASP A 156 -0.85 -11.28 9.41
N ALA A 157 -0.16 -10.28 9.99
CA ALA A 157 -0.80 -9.16 10.67
C ALA A 157 -1.56 -8.23 9.71
N ILE A 158 -0.95 -7.85 8.57
CA ILE A 158 -1.59 -6.93 7.62
C ILE A 158 -2.72 -7.61 6.82
N ALA A 159 -2.62 -8.93 6.60
CA ALA A 159 -3.65 -9.73 5.96
C ALA A 159 -4.67 -10.33 6.96
N GLY A 160 -4.42 -10.14 8.26
CA GLY A 160 -5.29 -10.55 9.36
C GLY A 160 -6.42 -9.55 9.62
N CYS A 161 -7.31 -9.90 10.55
CA CYS A 161 -8.50 -9.11 10.86
C CYS A 161 -8.35 -8.17 12.07
N ASP A 162 -7.20 -8.17 12.77
CA ASP A 162 -6.98 -7.36 13.97
C ASP A 162 -5.81 -6.37 13.78
N PRO A 163 -6.08 -5.06 13.66
CA PRO A 163 -5.05 -4.04 13.51
C PRO A 163 -4.06 -3.97 14.69
N LYS A 164 -4.38 -4.51 15.87
CA LYS A 164 -3.42 -4.60 16.99
C LYS A 164 -2.25 -5.54 16.66
N GLN A 165 -2.45 -6.53 15.80
CA GLN A 165 -1.36 -7.39 15.34
C GLN A 165 -0.35 -6.63 14.48
N VAL A 166 -0.80 -5.60 13.76
CA VAL A 166 0.09 -4.72 12.99
C VAL A 166 0.92 -3.84 13.92
N GLU A 167 0.36 -3.42 15.05
CA GLU A 167 1.11 -2.72 16.11
C GLU A 167 2.20 -3.63 16.71
N ASP A 168 1.88 -4.88 17.02
CA ASP A 168 2.86 -5.86 17.51
C ASP A 168 3.96 -6.13 16.46
N ALA A 169 3.59 -6.25 15.18
CA ALA A 169 4.53 -6.41 14.09
C ALA A 169 5.46 -5.19 13.94
N MET A 170 4.93 -3.98 14.11
CA MET A 170 5.70 -2.73 14.11
C MET A 170 6.74 -2.72 15.25
N ASP A 171 6.36 -3.11 16.47
CA ASP A 171 7.28 -3.15 17.61
C ASP A 171 8.36 -4.24 17.45
N ARG A 172 8.02 -5.38 16.83
CA ARG A 172 9.01 -6.40 16.43
C ARG A 172 9.97 -5.89 15.36
N ALA A 173 9.47 -5.18 14.35
CA ALA A 173 10.30 -4.58 13.32
C ALA A 173 11.31 -3.58 13.91
N ARG A 174 10.87 -2.73 14.85
CA ARG A 174 11.76 -1.83 15.61
C ARG A 174 12.84 -2.60 16.38
N SER A 175 12.44 -3.64 17.09
CA SER A 175 13.36 -4.48 17.89
C SER A 175 14.38 -5.23 17.02
N ALA A 176 14.03 -5.53 15.77
CA ALA A 176 14.90 -6.17 14.79
C ALA A 176 15.70 -5.16 13.93
N GLU A 177 15.67 -3.86 14.27
CA GLU A 177 16.34 -2.77 13.53
C GLU A 177 15.87 -2.61 12.07
N LEU A 178 14.67 -3.10 11.73
CA LEU A 178 14.04 -2.96 10.42
C LEU A 178 13.28 -1.64 10.33
N SER A 179 14.03 -0.53 10.28
CA SER A 179 13.47 0.82 10.39
C SER A 179 12.49 1.20 9.28
N SER A 180 12.73 0.79 8.03
CA SER A 180 11.83 0.99 6.90
C SER A 180 10.49 0.27 7.11
N LEU A 181 10.54 -0.99 7.55
CA LEU A 181 9.34 -1.77 7.88
C LEU A 181 8.56 -1.16 9.03
N ALA A 182 9.23 -0.76 10.12
CA ALA A 182 8.58 -0.12 11.26
C ALA A 182 7.90 1.21 10.86
N THR A 183 8.58 2.02 10.03
CA THR A 183 8.03 3.29 9.51
C THR A 183 6.82 3.04 8.62
N ALA A 184 6.90 2.04 7.74
CA ALA A 184 5.80 1.62 6.88
C ALA A 184 4.58 1.21 7.71
N LEU A 185 4.74 0.28 8.66
CA LEU A 185 3.63 -0.20 9.48
C LEU A 185 2.98 0.92 10.31
N GLU A 186 3.78 1.85 10.85
CA GLU A 186 3.23 3.01 11.54
C GLU A 186 2.39 3.89 10.61
N ARG A 187 2.92 4.21 9.42
CA ARG A 187 2.18 5.00 8.43
C ARG A 187 0.89 4.29 7.99
N TRP A 188 0.90 2.97 7.94
CA TRP A 188 -0.29 2.17 7.65
C TRP A 188 -1.34 2.24 8.76
N LEU A 189 -0.92 2.18 10.02
CA LEU A 189 -1.81 2.34 11.17
C LEU A 189 -2.51 3.70 11.20
N GLN A 190 -1.84 4.76 10.73
CA GLN A 190 -2.43 6.09 10.57
C GLN A 190 -3.52 6.17 9.50
N GLU A 191 -3.66 5.13 8.65
CA GLU A 191 -4.81 5.01 7.76
C GLU A 191 -6.07 4.50 8.45
N LEU A 192 -6.02 4.03 9.69
CA LEU A 192 -7.23 3.81 10.48
C LEU A 192 -7.91 5.16 10.76
N PRO A 193 -9.25 5.19 10.97
CA PRO A 193 -9.93 6.39 11.44
C PRO A 193 -9.28 6.94 12.72
N SER A 194 -9.05 8.24 12.79
CA SER A 194 -8.54 8.88 14.01
C SER A 194 -9.60 8.87 15.12
N LEU A 195 -9.17 8.85 16.39
CA LEU A 195 -10.09 9.06 17.51
C LEU A 195 -10.64 10.49 17.56
N GLU A 196 -9.85 11.46 17.07
CA GLU A 196 -10.15 12.88 17.21
C GLU A 196 -11.28 13.31 16.26
N ASN A 197 -11.22 12.93 15.00
CA ASN A 197 -12.17 13.38 13.98
C ASN A 197 -12.63 12.28 13.01
N GLY A 198 -12.19 11.03 13.19
CA GLY A 198 -12.63 9.89 12.38
C GLY A 198 -12.03 9.85 10.97
N LEU A 199 -11.15 10.78 10.61
CA LEU A 199 -10.44 10.77 9.32
C LEU A 199 -9.20 9.89 9.40
N SER A 200 -8.83 9.26 8.29
CA SER A 200 -7.46 8.81 8.13
C SER A 200 -6.51 10.01 7.94
N ILE A 201 -5.25 9.86 8.35
CA ILE A 201 -4.13 10.05 7.42
C ILE A 201 -4.33 10.91 6.16
N SER A 202 -4.44 10.17 5.07
CA SER A 202 -4.64 10.64 3.72
C SER A 202 -5.84 11.58 3.59
N GLN A 203 -6.96 11.27 4.24
CA GLN A 203 -8.16 12.11 4.18
C GLN A 203 -7.91 13.48 4.82
N MET A 204 -7.25 13.52 5.98
CA MET A 204 -6.92 14.76 6.66
C MET A 204 -5.97 15.62 5.83
N GLN A 205 -4.92 15.02 5.24
CA GLN A 205 -4.00 15.73 4.33
C GLN A 205 -4.72 16.33 3.11
N VAL A 206 -5.69 15.61 2.53
CA VAL A 206 -6.52 16.13 1.43
C VAL A 206 -7.34 17.33 1.88
N LEU A 207 -8.09 17.23 2.98
CA LEU A 207 -8.93 18.34 3.45
C LEU A 207 -8.09 19.57 3.82
N ASP A 208 -6.91 19.37 4.41
CA ASP A 208 -5.96 20.44 4.70
C ASP A 208 -5.42 21.11 3.43
N ALA A 209 -5.08 20.35 2.40
CA ALA A 209 -4.64 20.91 1.12
C ALA A 209 -5.75 21.74 0.46
N VAL A 210 -7.01 21.28 0.51
CA VAL A 210 -8.17 22.06 0.03
C VAL A 210 -8.34 23.34 0.84
N ARG A 211 -8.22 23.27 2.18
CA ARG A 211 -8.26 24.45 3.06
C ARG A 211 -7.19 25.49 2.69
N LEU A 212 -6.01 25.03 2.25
CA LEU A 212 -4.91 25.88 1.81
C LEU A 212 -5.07 26.41 0.37
N GLY A 213 -6.17 26.08 -0.30
CA GLY A 213 -6.53 26.61 -1.63
C GLY A 213 -6.12 25.72 -2.80
N ILE A 214 -5.67 24.48 -2.55
CA ILE A 214 -5.39 23.51 -3.61
C ILE A 214 -6.70 22.82 -3.98
N ARG A 215 -7.15 22.99 -5.22
CA ARG A 215 -8.55 22.64 -5.57
C ARG A 215 -8.69 21.59 -6.67
N ASP A 216 -7.64 21.30 -7.43
CA ASP A 216 -7.72 20.32 -8.51
C ASP A 216 -7.14 18.96 -8.09
N PRO A 217 -7.67 17.83 -8.62
CA PRO A 217 -7.26 16.50 -8.18
C PRO A 217 -5.75 16.22 -8.28
N ARG A 218 -5.10 16.66 -9.38
CA ARG A 218 -3.67 16.42 -9.62
C ARG A 218 -2.80 17.18 -8.63
N SER A 219 -3.07 18.47 -8.44
CA SER A 219 -2.33 19.27 -7.46
C SER A 219 -2.55 18.76 -6.04
N LEU A 220 -3.77 18.32 -5.70
CA LEU A 220 -4.06 17.68 -4.41
C LEU A 220 -3.20 16.44 -4.21
N ARG A 221 -3.12 15.56 -5.22
CA ARG A 221 -2.27 14.37 -5.18
C ARG A 221 -0.81 14.75 -4.94
N SER A 222 -0.27 15.68 -5.73
CA SER A 222 1.12 16.11 -5.59
C SER A 222 1.42 16.73 -4.22
N GLU A 223 0.49 17.52 -3.66
CA GLU A 223 0.69 18.12 -2.33
C GLU A 223 0.62 17.10 -1.21
N VAL A 224 -0.32 16.15 -1.26
CA VAL A 224 -0.38 15.06 -0.26
C VAL A 224 0.89 14.23 -0.32
N GLU A 225 1.33 13.85 -1.52
CA GLU A 225 2.57 13.08 -1.71
C GLU A 225 3.81 13.83 -1.20
N ARG A 226 3.87 15.16 -1.34
CA ARG A 226 4.97 15.98 -0.80
C ARG A 226 5.02 15.98 0.73
N THR A 227 3.92 15.66 1.42
CA THR A 227 3.90 15.52 2.88
C THR A 227 4.34 14.13 3.35
N GLU A 228 4.45 13.17 2.43
CA GLU A 228 4.88 11.81 2.75
C GLU A 228 6.41 11.69 2.77
N LYS A 229 6.93 10.88 3.69
CA LYS A 229 8.37 10.57 3.74
C LYS A 229 8.79 9.70 2.55
N ASN A 230 7.94 8.75 2.17
CA ASN A 230 8.12 7.82 1.05
C ASN A 230 6.82 7.80 0.24
N VAL A 231 6.91 7.45 -1.04
CA VAL A 231 5.72 7.21 -1.88
C VAL A 231 4.79 6.22 -1.17
N PHE A 232 3.52 6.58 -1.03
CA PHE A 232 2.57 5.80 -0.24
C PHE A 232 1.47 5.14 -1.08
N ARG A 233 0.85 5.89 -2.00
CA ARG A 233 -0.28 5.42 -2.81
C ARG A 233 -0.04 5.62 -4.29
N ILE A 234 -0.68 4.80 -5.11
CA ILE A 234 -0.78 5.06 -6.55
C ILE A 234 -1.94 6.01 -6.85
N ASP A 235 -1.93 6.60 -8.05
CA ASP A 235 -2.95 7.57 -8.51
C ASP A 235 -4.37 7.03 -8.33
N TRP A 236 -4.59 5.79 -8.74
CA TRP A 236 -5.88 5.14 -8.68
C TRP A 236 -6.45 5.08 -7.24
N GLU A 237 -5.63 4.73 -6.25
CA GLU A 237 -6.06 4.71 -4.85
C GLU A 237 -6.40 6.11 -4.33
N PHE A 238 -5.63 7.11 -4.74
CA PHE A 238 -5.87 8.49 -4.32
C PHE A 238 -7.18 9.04 -4.91
N TRP A 239 -7.51 8.71 -6.15
CA TRP A 239 -8.79 9.11 -6.76
C TRP A 239 -9.99 8.53 -6.01
N GLN A 240 -9.89 7.28 -5.52
CA GLN A 240 -10.94 6.67 -4.70
C GLN A 240 -11.12 7.39 -3.35
N ILE A 241 -10.05 7.97 -2.77
CA ILE A 241 -10.16 8.79 -1.56
C ILE A 241 -10.94 10.07 -1.85
N LEU A 242 -10.67 10.74 -2.97
CA LEU A 242 -11.43 11.93 -3.37
C LEU A 242 -12.91 11.57 -3.63
N ASP A 243 -13.17 10.47 -4.34
CA ASP A 243 -14.53 9.98 -4.60
C ASP A 243 -15.29 9.73 -3.30
N ALA A 244 -14.66 9.05 -2.33
CA ALA A 244 -15.25 8.79 -1.02
C ALA A 244 -15.52 10.07 -0.21
N LEU A 245 -14.65 11.08 -0.30
CA LEU A 245 -14.83 12.38 0.37
C LEU A 245 -15.92 13.23 -0.29
N CYS A 246 -16.19 13.02 -1.58
CA CYS A 246 -17.26 13.68 -2.34
C CYS A 246 -18.59 12.91 -2.35
N SER A 247 -18.62 11.70 -1.79
CA SER A 247 -19.80 10.83 -1.86
C SER A 247 -20.89 11.22 -0.85
N GLU A 248 -22.14 11.11 -1.30
CA GLU A 248 -23.36 11.30 -0.52
C GLU A 248 -23.53 10.21 0.56
N PRO A 249 -24.33 10.43 1.64
CA PRO A 249 -25.29 11.53 1.86
C PRO A 249 -24.72 12.78 2.55
N GLU A 250 -23.48 12.75 3.01
CA GLU A 250 -22.89 13.83 3.82
C GLU A 250 -21.43 14.08 3.44
N PRO A 251 -21.17 14.63 2.23
CA PRO A 251 -19.82 14.78 1.69
C PRO A 251 -18.99 15.79 2.48
N LEU A 252 -17.67 15.55 2.55
CA LEU A 252 -16.70 16.47 3.13
C LEU A 252 -16.12 17.43 2.08
N LEU A 253 -16.15 17.02 0.82
CA LEU A 253 -15.75 17.84 -0.32
C LEU A 253 -16.89 17.92 -1.33
N SER A 254 -17.04 19.06 -1.98
CA SER A 254 -17.99 19.25 -3.08
C SER A 254 -17.29 19.88 -4.28
N LEU A 255 -17.80 19.64 -5.49
CA LEU A 255 -17.36 20.40 -6.65
C LEU A 255 -17.94 21.82 -6.59
N GLU A 256 -17.15 22.81 -7.00
CA GLU A 256 -17.60 24.20 -7.17
C GLU A 256 -18.80 24.30 -8.13
N SER A 257 -18.87 23.41 -9.13
CA SER A 257 -19.97 23.31 -10.08
C SER A 257 -21.27 22.75 -9.48
N GLY A 258 -21.21 22.14 -8.29
CA GLY A 258 -22.30 21.37 -7.70
C GLY A 258 -22.58 20.02 -8.37
N ALA A 259 -21.76 19.60 -9.35
CA ALA A 259 -21.88 18.28 -9.96
C ALA A 259 -21.31 17.17 -9.06
N ALA A 260 -21.66 15.92 -9.36
CA ALA A 260 -21.01 14.76 -8.75
C ALA A 260 -19.53 14.69 -9.16
N PHE A 261 -18.68 14.19 -8.27
CA PHE A 261 -17.27 13.97 -8.57
C PHE A 261 -17.11 12.93 -9.68
N LEU A 262 -16.34 13.28 -10.69
CA LEU A 262 -15.92 12.37 -11.73
C LEU A 262 -14.66 11.65 -11.24
N CYS A 263 -14.74 10.35 -10.99
CA CYS A 263 -13.58 9.53 -10.63
C CYS A 263 -13.19 8.60 -11.80
N PRO A 264 -11.92 8.64 -12.27
CA PRO A 264 -11.39 7.65 -13.20
C PRO A 264 -11.50 6.22 -12.61
N PRO A 265 -11.69 5.16 -13.43
CA PRO A 265 -11.67 5.17 -14.89
C PRO A 265 -13.02 5.47 -15.57
N ARG A 266 -14.09 5.80 -14.82
CA ARG A 266 -15.49 5.77 -15.31
C ARG A 266 -15.76 6.43 -16.67
N ASP A 267 -15.03 7.46 -17.08
CA ASP A 267 -15.28 8.15 -18.37
C ASP A 267 -14.03 8.44 -19.23
N LEU A 268 -12.84 7.87 -18.96
CA LEU A 268 -11.55 8.21 -19.65
C LEU A 268 -11.32 9.71 -19.92
N ALA A 269 -12.07 10.60 -19.26
CA ALA A 269 -12.14 12.01 -19.53
C ALA A 269 -11.14 12.73 -18.61
N PHE A 270 -9.86 12.35 -18.75
CA PHE A 270 -8.79 12.88 -17.89
C PHE A 270 -8.73 14.41 -17.90
N GLU A 271 -8.97 15.05 -19.04
CA GLU A 271 -9.05 16.52 -19.10
C GLU A 271 -10.20 17.08 -18.24
N ALA A 272 -11.38 16.47 -18.29
CA ALA A 272 -12.53 16.88 -17.47
C ALA A 272 -12.27 16.59 -15.98
N PHE A 273 -11.65 15.45 -15.69
CA PHE A 273 -11.23 15.07 -14.35
C PHE A 273 -10.28 16.10 -13.73
N GLU A 274 -9.22 16.48 -14.45
CA GLU A 274 -8.20 17.44 -14.01
C GLU A 274 -8.75 18.88 -13.92
N ALA A 275 -9.79 19.19 -14.69
CA ALA A 275 -10.48 20.48 -14.64
C ALA A 275 -11.40 20.65 -13.42
N GLN A 276 -11.71 19.58 -12.68
CA GLN A 276 -12.55 19.66 -11.49
C GLN A 276 -11.95 20.58 -10.43
N ARG A 277 -12.81 21.28 -9.69
CA ARG A 277 -12.43 22.15 -8.57
C ARG A 277 -13.23 21.75 -7.34
N LEU A 278 -12.51 21.29 -6.33
CA LEU A 278 -13.03 20.83 -5.05
C LEU A 278 -12.98 21.96 -4.02
N ASP A 279 -14.02 22.04 -3.20
CA ASP A 279 -14.14 22.91 -2.04
C ASP A 279 -14.56 22.10 -0.81
N LEU A 280 -14.17 22.58 0.38
CA LEU A 280 -14.67 22.04 1.64
C LEU A 280 -16.16 22.34 1.80
N THR A 281 -16.94 21.33 2.16
CA THR A 281 -18.30 21.56 2.64
C THR A 281 -18.26 22.11 4.07
N GLU A 282 -19.39 22.64 4.57
CA GLU A 282 -19.50 23.05 5.99
C GLU A 282 -19.16 21.90 6.94
N ARG A 283 -19.58 20.68 6.58
CA ARG A 283 -19.26 19.45 7.32
C ARG A 283 -17.77 19.13 7.23
N GLY A 284 -17.18 19.19 6.03
CA GLY A 284 -15.74 18.98 5.81
C GLY A 284 -14.89 19.89 6.70
N LEU A 285 -15.24 21.17 6.76
CA LEU A 285 -14.57 22.13 7.64
C LEU A 285 -14.77 21.79 9.12
N ALA A 286 -16.00 21.46 9.54
CA ALA A 286 -16.28 21.10 10.93
C ALA A 286 -15.55 19.84 11.39
N VAL A 287 -15.45 18.81 10.53
CA VAL A 287 -14.67 17.58 10.82
C VAL A 287 -13.18 17.89 10.91
N LEU A 288 -12.64 18.64 9.94
CA LEU A 288 -11.22 19.02 9.93
C LEU A 288 -10.83 19.82 11.19
N GLU A 289 -11.71 20.70 11.67
CA GLU A 289 -11.50 21.49 12.89
C GLU A 289 -11.81 20.73 14.20
N GLY A 290 -12.18 19.44 14.12
CA GLY A 290 -12.54 18.63 15.29
C GLY A 290 -13.84 19.06 15.97
N ARG A 291 -14.68 19.88 15.30
CA ARG A 291 -16.02 20.28 15.77
C ARG A 291 -17.09 19.24 15.43
N SER A 292 -16.76 18.29 14.56
CA SER A 292 -17.57 17.12 14.21
C SER A 292 -16.66 15.91 13.98
N ASN A 293 -17.22 14.72 13.82
CA ASN A 293 -16.48 13.51 13.53
C ASN A 293 -17.02 12.87 12.24
N TYR A 294 -16.13 12.46 11.35
CA TYR A 294 -16.47 11.87 10.05
C TYR A 294 -17.40 10.66 10.18
N LEU A 295 -17.25 9.91 11.28
CA LEU A 295 -17.99 8.69 11.58
C LEU A 295 -19.32 8.94 12.30
N SER A 296 -19.68 10.19 12.59
CA SER A 296 -20.99 10.54 13.21
C SER A 296 -22.18 10.45 12.24
N GLY A 297 -21.96 10.08 10.98
CA GLY A 297 -22.99 9.80 9.97
C GLY A 297 -22.99 8.34 9.53
N SER A 298 -23.07 8.09 8.22
CA SER A 298 -22.87 6.75 7.66
C SER A 298 -21.40 6.36 7.79
N PHE A 299 -21.10 5.30 8.55
CA PHE A 299 -19.73 4.81 8.71
C PHE A 299 -19.25 4.22 7.37
N PRO A 300 -18.20 4.76 6.73
CA PRO A 300 -17.75 4.26 5.45
C PRO A 300 -17.10 2.88 5.64
N GLU A 301 -17.80 1.84 5.19
CA GLU A 301 -17.26 0.47 5.20
C GLU A 301 -16.11 0.37 4.20
N ARG A 302 -14.97 -0.15 4.67
CA ARG A 302 -13.83 -0.44 3.78
C ARG A 302 -12.95 -1.54 4.33
N TRP A 303 -12.11 -2.09 3.46
CA TRP A 303 -11.01 -2.93 3.85
C TRP A 303 -9.78 -2.09 4.21
N TRP A 304 -9.18 -2.40 5.35
CA TRP A 304 -7.83 -1.99 5.74
C TRP A 304 -7.02 -3.28 5.84
N GLY A 305 -6.32 -3.63 4.76
CA GLY A 305 -5.62 -4.90 4.69
C GLY A 305 -6.62 -6.06 4.77
N GLY A 306 -6.44 -6.96 5.72
CA GLY A 306 -7.40 -8.03 6.02
C GLY A 306 -8.54 -7.64 6.97
N THR A 307 -8.50 -6.46 7.58
CA THR A 307 -9.52 -5.99 8.53
C THR A 307 -10.64 -5.25 7.80
N LYS A 308 -11.90 -5.64 8.07
CA LYS A 308 -13.05 -4.84 7.69
C LYS A 308 -13.24 -3.73 8.73
N ILE A 309 -13.22 -2.48 8.29
CA ILE A 309 -13.47 -1.31 9.12
C ILE A 309 -14.90 -0.87 8.84
N ASP A 310 -15.78 -1.08 9.83
CA ASP A 310 -17.20 -0.72 9.78
C ASP A 310 -17.71 -0.33 11.19
N ALA A 311 -19.01 0.00 11.27
CA ALA A 311 -19.63 0.42 12.53
C ALA A 311 -19.67 -0.68 13.61
N GLU A 312 -19.57 -1.97 13.23
CA GLU A 312 -19.64 -3.10 14.14
C GLU A 312 -18.25 -3.50 14.68
N SER A 313 -17.19 -3.24 13.91
CA SER A 313 -15.80 -3.49 14.29
C SER A 313 -14.94 -2.21 14.22
N PRO A 314 -15.22 -1.19 15.05
CA PRO A 314 -14.55 0.09 14.93
C PRO A 314 -13.15 0.02 15.55
N PHE A 315 -12.14 0.06 14.69
CA PHE A 315 -10.75 0.31 15.08
C PHE A 315 -10.38 1.75 14.75
N PHE A 316 -9.59 2.34 15.64
CA PHE A 316 -9.14 3.71 15.56
C PHE A 316 -7.64 3.81 15.82
N TRP A 317 -7.03 4.84 15.26
CA TRP A 317 -5.70 5.26 15.62
C TRP A 317 -5.75 6.43 16.61
N ASP A 318 -5.06 6.28 17.74
CA ASP A 318 -4.85 7.34 18.71
C ASP A 318 -3.50 8.02 18.45
N TYR A 319 -3.52 9.28 18.00
CA TYR A 319 -2.28 10.02 17.73
C TYR A 319 -1.54 10.44 19.01
N ALA A 320 -2.24 10.60 20.13
CA ALA A 320 -1.63 10.98 21.39
C ALA A 320 -0.80 9.84 21.99
N THR A 321 -1.30 8.61 21.89
CA THR A 321 -0.61 7.42 22.41
C THR A 321 0.17 6.65 21.34
N ARG A 322 -0.10 6.90 20.05
CA ARG A 322 0.41 6.14 18.90
C ARG A 322 0.08 4.66 19.02
N LYS A 323 -1.19 4.36 19.32
CA LYS A 323 -1.71 3.02 19.58
C LYS A 323 -3.07 2.79 18.90
N VAL A 324 -3.37 1.52 18.63
CA VAL A 324 -4.67 1.09 18.11
C VAL A 324 -5.69 0.96 19.24
N VAL A 325 -6.79 1.70 19.13
CA VAL A 325 -7.96 1.61 20.02
C VAL A 325 -9.09 0.91 19.28
N GLY A 326 -9.71 -0.09 19.91
CA GLY A 326 -10.75 -0.90 19.29
C GLY A 326 -11.14 -2.07 20.18
N PRO A 327 -12.09 -2.90 19.75
CA PRO A 327 -12.48 -4.09 20.50
C PRO A 327 -11.28 -5.03 20.69
N ASN A 328 -11.28 -5.79 21.78
CA ASN A 328 -10.36 -6.92 21.90
C ASN A 328 -10.85 -8.02 20.94
N ALA A 329 -9.95 -8.61 20.17
CA ALA A 329 -10.29 -9.78 19.34
C ALA A 329 -10.93 -10.87 20.21
N SER A 330 -12.01 -11.47 19.72
CA SER A 330 -12.76 -12.54 20.41
C SER A 330 -12.06 -13.88 20.29
#